data_AF-A0AAN8BY81-F1
#
_entry.id   AF-A0AAN8BY81-F1
#
_cell.length_a   1.000
_cell.length_b   1.000
_cell.length_c   1.000
_cell.angle_alpha   90.00
_cell.angle_beta   90.00
_cell.angle_gamma   90.00
#
_symmetry.space_group_name_H-M   'P 1'
#
loop_
_entity.id
_entity.type
_entity.pdbx_description
1 polymer ?
#
loop_
_entity_poly.entity_id
_entity_poly.type
_entity_poly.pdbx_seq_one_letter_code
_entity_poly.pdbx_strand_id
1 'polypeptide(L)'
;MCSPASDRARGCSDSSAERLASSVAPPLSLSLTPVLSPEEFERLWLQRQDLQTEQDAEKREEEEDCACLVEHIRGPAIAHCSPQSLQAAMQLVNIQTLAFTPPHTLPWRVYLFTHTHHTHSGNAPHSTLIVGELLYTGEANRRVGVVKTGSDDGDLVEGSKEEHVREGGDRISAGLRESARENGEEEEVKVTLKQQPRDDIALKGFLSILTTVLHTLSSERA
;
A
#
# COMPACT_ATOMS: atom_id res chain seq x y z
N MET A 1 -41.63 37.33 57.77
CA MET A 1 -41.75 36.56 56.51
C MET A 1 -40.34 36.28 56.00
N CYS A 2 -39.95 35.02 55.95
CA CYS A 2 -38.62 34.57 55.53
C CYS A 2 -38.54 34.51 53.99
N SER A 3 -37.45 35.00 53.41
CA SER A 3 -37.06 34.75 52.03
C SER A 3 -35.85 33.80 52.02
N PRO A 4 -35.80 32.76 51.18
CA PRO A 4 -34.64 31.89 51.08
C PRO A 4 -33.60 32.46 50.11
N ALA A 5 -32.33 32.38 50.51
CA ALA A 5 -31.17 32.58 49.64
C ALA A 5 -31.07 31.42 48.64
N SER A 6 -30.94 31.73 47.35
CA SER A 6 -30.68 30.74 46.31
C SER A 6 -29.23 30.84 45.86
N ASP A 7 -28.42 29.95 46.40
CA ASP A 7 -27.07 29.62 45.95
C ASP A 7 -27.15 28.97 44.57
N ARG A 8 -26.44 29.50 43.57
CA ARG A 8 -26.21 28.81 42.31
C ARG A 8 -24.72 28.76 42.02
N ALA A 9 -24.15 27.66 42.53
CA ALA A 9 -23.02 26.90 42.05
C ALA A 9 -22.49 27.35 40.67
N ARG A 10 -21.25 27.84 40.73
CA ARG A 10 -20.31 28.07 39.65
C ARG A 10 -20.04 26.73 38.95
N GLY A 11 -20.70 26.48 37.82
CA GLY A 11 -20.37 25.35 36.95
C GLY A 11 -19.02 25.61 36.28
N CYS A 12 -18.00 24.85 36.67
CA CYS A 12 -16.83 24.62 35.83
C CYS A 12 -17.31 23.90 34.57
N SER A 13 -17.37 24.61 33.45
CA SER A 13 -17.50 23.98 32.14
C SER A 13 -16.11 23.53 31.70
N ASP A 14 -15.89 22.22 31.75
CA ASP A 14 -14.69 21.53 31.26
C ASP A 14 -14.54 21.71 29.74
N SER A 15 -14.01 22.87 29.34
CA SER A 15 -13.69 23.21 27.95
C SER A 15 -12.32 22.61 27.56
N SER A 16 -12.16 21.31 27.72
CA SER A 16 -10.91 20.61 27.36
C SER A 16 -11.12 19.27 26.65
N ALA A 17 -12.37 18.80 26.50
CA ALA A 17 -12.68 17.61 25.69
C ALA A 17 -12.92 17.92 24.20
N GLU A 18 -13.24 19.17 23.82
CA GLU A 18 -13.54 19.52 22.42
C GLU A 18 -12.30 19.68 21.52
N ARG A 19 -11.11 19.89 22.08
CA ARG A 19 -9.89 20.11 21.27
C ARG A 19 -9.24 18.82 20.77
N LEU A 20 -9.66 17.65 21.26
CA LEU A 20 -9.13 16.35 20.85
C LEU A 20 -10.05 15.59 19.89
N ALA A 21 -11.30 16.05 19.70
CA ALA A 21 -12.21 15.50 18.69
C ALA A 21 -12.04 16.11 17.29
N SER A 22 -11.07 17.03 17.12
CA SER A 22 -10.86 17.78 15.87
C SER A 22 -9.98 17.06 14.84
N SER A 23 -9.62 15.80 15.06
CA SER A 23 -8.79 15.01 14.13
C SER A 23 -9.36 13.61 13.88
N VAL A 24 -10.68 13.50 13.77
CA VAL A 24 -11.29 12.33 13.13
C VAL A 24 -11.40 12.69 11.66
N ALA A 25 -10.58 12.05 10.81
CA ALA A 25 -10.76 12.14 9.37
C ALA A 25 -12.24 11.85 9.05
N PRO A 26 -12.89 12.60 8.16
CA PRO A 26 -14.32 12.44 7.95
C PRO A 26 -14.64 11.00 7.52
N PRO A 27 -15.82 10.47 7.87
CA PRO A 27 -16.15 9.08 7.60
C PRO A 27 -16.18 8.84 6.09
N LEU A 28 -15.26 7.99 5.60
CA LEU A 28 -15.21 7.54 4.22
C LEU A 28 -16.07 6.27 4.09
N SER A 29 -17.05 6.31 3.19
CA SER A 29 -17.86 5.14 2.82
C SER A 29 -17.50 4.67 1.42
N LEU A 30 -17.48 3.36 1.19
CA LEU A 30 -17.19 2.73 -0.09
C LEU A 30 -18.45 2.05 -0.64
N SER A 31 -18.65 2.14 -1.96
CA SER A 31 -19.80 1.58 -2.67
C SER A 31 -19.39 0.92 -3.98
N LEU A 32 -20.13 -0.12 -4.35
CA LEU A 32 -19.98 -0.83 -5.63
C LEU A 32 -20.95 -0.36 -6.70
N THR A 33 -21.81 0.61 -6.37
CA THR A 33 -22.82 1.14 -7.28
C THR A 33 -22.51 2.58 -7.67
N PRO A 34 -22.68 2.93 -8.96
CA PRO A 34 -23.02 2.05 -10.08
C PRO A 34 -21.92 1.04 -10.44
N VAL A 35 -22.33 -0.14 -10.91
CA VAL A 35 -21.40 -1.18 -11.41
C VAL A 35 -20.72 -0.66 -12.67
N LEU A 36 -19.44 -1.00 -12.82
CA LEU A 36 -18.60 -0.56 -13.91
C LEU A 36 -18.24 -1.76 -14.80
N SER A 37 -18.49 -1.65 -16.11
CA SER A 37 -18.15 -2.71 -17.06
C SER A 37 -16.64 -2.75 -17.36
N PRO A 38 -16.08 -3.88 -17.82
CA PRO A 38 -14.68 -3.95 -18.23
C PRO A 38 -14.32 -2.92 -19.33
N GLU A 39 -15.22 -2.68 -20.28
CA GLU A 39 -15.02 -1.71 -21.36
C GLU A 39 -15.05 -0.27 -20.84
N GLU A 40 -15.93 0.02 -19.87
CA GLU A 40 -15.95 1.31 -19.19
C GLU A 40 -14.67 1.55 -18.40
N PHE A 41 -14.17 0.51 -17.72
CA PHE A 41 -12.91 0.57 -17.00
C PHE A 41 -11.76 0.90 -17.94
N GLU A 42 -11.65 0.16 -19.06
CA GLU A 42 -10.58 0.37 -20.03
C GLU A 42 -10.58 1.79 -20.58
N ARG A 43 -11.75 2.32 -20.95
CA ARG A 43 -11.89 3.72 -21.40
C ARG A 43 -11.40 4.70 -20.33
N LEU A 44 -11.85 4.57 -19.09
CA LEU A 44 -11.45 5.46 -17.99
C LEU A 44 -9.96 5.33 -17.66
N TRP A 45 -9.41 4.12 -17.73
CA TRP A 45 -8.02 3.85 -17.45
C TRP A 45 -7.10 4.50 -18.49
N LEU A 46 -7.40 4.31 -19.79
CA LEU A 46 -6.64 4.86 -20.91
C LEU A 46 -6.78 6.37 -21.03
N GLN A 47 -8.01 6.90 -20.94
CA GLN A 47 -8.26 8.34 -20.97
C GLN A 47 -7.42 9.10 -19.92
N ARG A 48 -7.29 8.53 -18.72
CA ARG A 48 -6.51 9.11 -17.63
C ARG A 48 -5.00 8.82 -17.72
N GLN A 49 -4.56 7.98 -18.66
CA GLN A 49 -3.14 7.73 -18.94
C GLN A 49 -2.58 8.75 -19.95
N ASP A 50 -3.37 9.12 -20.95
CA ASP A 50 -2.99 10.13 -21.94
C ASP A 50 -2.69 11.49 -21.28
N LEU A 51 -3.48 11.85 -20.25
CA LEU A 51 -3.27 13.05 -19.42
C LEU A 51 -1.91 13.10 -18.69
N GLN A 52 -1.23 11.96 -18.51
CA GLN A 52 0.09 11.91 -17.87
C GLN A 52 1.26 12.04 -18.84
N THR A 53 1.04 11.76 -20.13
CA THR A 53 2.11 11.77 -21.16
C THR A 53 2.22 13.14 -21.83
N GLU A 54 1.15 13.92 -21.83
CA GLU A 54 1.04 15.23 -22.52
C GLU A 54 1.47 16.39 -21.60
N GLN A 55 2.63 16.29 -20.93
CA GLN A 55 3.21 17.40 -20.17
C GLN A 55 4.01 18.34 -21.10
N ASP A 56 3.46 18.70 -22.26
CA ASP A 56 4.03 19.72 -23.15
C ASP A 56 3.01 20.17 -24.22
N ALA A 57 1.90 20.78 -23.81
CA ALA A 57 1.10 21.65 -24.69
C ALA A 57 0.13 22.52 -23.88
N GLU A 58 0.39 23.83 -23.90
CA GLU A 58 -0.46 24.88 -23.37
C GLU A 58 -1.89 24.82 -23.94
N LYS A 59 -2.83 24.15 -23.23
CA LYS A 59 -4.28 24.48 -23.14
C LYS A 59 -5.06 23.32 -22.54
N ARG A 60 -5.38 23.38 -21.24
CA ARG A 60 -6.63 22.79 -20.72
C ARG A 60 -6.98 23.32 -19.33
N GLU A 61 -7.43 24.56 -19.28
CA GLU A 61 -7.86 25.23 -18.03
C GLU A 61 -9.20 24.68 -17.46
N GLU A 62 -9.78 23.62 -18.03
CA GLU A 62 -11.03 22.99 -17.56
C GLU A 62 -10.92 21.49 -17.25
N GLU A 63 -9.74 20.87 -17.39
CA GLU A 63 -9.58 19.41 -17.31
C GLU A 63 -8.61 18.96 -16.21
N GLU A 64 -8.90 19.30 -14.95
CA GLU A 64 -8.11 18.82 -13.81
C GLU A 64 -8.95 18.30 -12.64
N ASP A 65 -10.16 17.82 -12.91
CA ASP A 65 -10.96 17.15 -11.88
C ASP A 65 -10.60 15.65 -11.73
N CYS A 66 -9.35 15.28 -12.03
CA CYS A 66 -8.83 13.93 -11.87
C CYS A 66 -7.59 13.94 -10.96
N ALA A 67 -7.47 12.95 -10.08
CA ALA A 67 -6.25 12.70 -9.31
C ALA A 67 -5.61 11.38 -9.71
N CYS A 68 -4.28 11.30 -9.66
CA CYS A 68 -3.54 10.05 -9.78
C CYS A 68 -2.56 9.90 -8.63
N LEU A 69 -2.53 8.70 -8.05
CA LEU A 69 -1.64 8.31 -6.97
C LEU A 69 -0.93 7.01 -7.34
N VAL A 70 0.39 6.97 -7.20
CA VAL A 70 1.19 5.75 -7.34
C VAL A 70 1.93 5.52 -6.03
N GLU A 71 1.62 4.41 -5.37
CA GLU A 71 2.21 4.05 -4.07
C GLU A 71 2.79 2.64 -4.15
N HIS A 72 3.72 2.32 -3.24
CA HIS A 72 4.24 0.97 -3.08
C HIS A 72 3.92 0.44 -1.69
N ILE A 73 3.21 -0.68 -1.61
CA ILE A 73 2.79 -1.31 -0.36
C ILE A 73 3.70 -2.50 -0.09
N ARG A 74 4.37 -2.48 1.05
CA ARG A 74 5.27 -3.56 1.48
C ARG A 74 4.55 -4.52 2.40
N GLY A 75 4.66 -5.81 2.14
CA GLY A 75 4.09 -6.84 2.99
C GLY A 75 4.65 -8.22 2.64
N PRO A 76 5.20 -8.99 3.60
CA PRO A 76 6.04 -10.16 3.33
C PRO A 76 5.32 -11.37 2.73
N ALA A 77 4.01 -11.30 2.46
CA ALA A 77 3.23 -12.45 2.01
C ALA A 77 2.13 -12.14 0.98
N ILE A 78 2.13 -10.95 0.35
CA ILE A 78 1.08 -10.62 -0.64
C ILE A 78 1.19 -11.55 -1.86
N ALA A 79 2.38 -11.99 -2.27
CA ALA A 79 2.52 -12.95 -3.38
C ALA A 79 1.92 -14.33 -3.09
N HIS A 80 1.70 -14.64 -1.82
CA HIS A 80 1.18 -15.93 -1.39
C HIS A 80 -0.34 -15.92 -1.18
N CYS A 81 -1.01 -14.76 -1.25
CA CYS A 81 -2.46 -14.71 -1.20
C CYS A 81 -3.06 -15.32 -2.48
N SER A 82 -4.06 -16.19 -2.34
CA SER A 82 -4.76 -16.69 -3.52
C SER A 82 -5.60 -15.56 -4.13
N PRO A 83 -5.81 -15.53 -5.45
CA PRO A 83 -6.70 -14.56 -6.08
C PRO A 83 -8.09 -14.52 -5.43
N GLN A 84 -8.59 -15.68 -4.99
CA GLN A 84 -9.89 -15.81 -4.33
C GLN A 84 -9.91 -15.13 -2.95
N SER A 85 -8.87 -15.32 -2.14
CA SER A 85 -8.77 -14.65 -0.83
C SER A 85 -8.65 -13.14 -1.00
N LEU A 86 -7.84 -12.68 -1.97
CA LEU A 86 -7.72 -11.26 -2.26
C LEU A 86 -9.05 -10.66 -2.71
N GLN A 87 -9.71 -11.29 -3.68
CA GLN A 87 -11.01 -10.85 -4.18
C GLN A 87 -12.06 -10.79 -3.06
N ALA A 88 -12.12 -11.81 -2.19
CA ALA A 88 -13.06 -11.85 -1.08
C ALA A 88 -12.83 -10.70 -0.09
N ALA A 89 -11.57 -10.45 0.29
CA ALA A 89 -11.24 -9.38 1.22
C ALA A 89 -11.51 -7.99 0.64
N MET A 90 -11.25 -7.79 -0.66
CA MET A 90 -11.62 -6.56 -1.37
C MET A 90 -13.14 -6.35 -1.36
N GLN A 91 -13.91 -7.42 -1.60
CA GLN A 91 -15.37 -7.34 -1.57
C GLN A 91 -15.91 -6.98 -0.18
N LEU A 92 -15.31 -7.49 0.90
CA LEU A 92 -15.70 -7.15 2.27
C LEU A 92 -15.61 -5.65 2.59
N VAL A 93 -14.75 -4.92 1.86
CA VAL A 93 -14.59 -3.46 1.99
C VAL A 93 -15.21 -2.70 0.82
N ASN A 94 -16.14 -3.30 0.07
CA ASN A 94 -16.79 -2.70 -1.11
C ASN A 94 -15.79 -2.22 -2.18
N ILE A 95 -14.82 -3.07 -2.48
CA ILE A 95 -13.91 -2.90 -3.63
C ILE A 95 -14.18 -4.04 -4.60
N GLN A 96 -14.57 -3.69 -5.83
CA GLN A 96 -14.81 -4.68 -6.87
C GLN A 96 -13.52 -4.96 -7.63
N THR A 97 -13.19 -6.24 -7.75
CA THR A 97 -12.14 -6.70 -8.67
C THR A 97 -12.75 -7.01 -10.03
N LEU A 98 -12.18 -6.44 -11.09
CA LEU A 98 -12.64 -6.60 -12.47
C LEU A 98 -11.93 -7.72 -13.20
N ALA A 99 -10.62 -7.81 -13.02
CA ALA A 99 -9.81 -8.80 -13.71
C ALA A 99 -8.56 -9.14 -12.89
N PHE A 100 -8.13 -10.39 -13.07
CA PHE A 100 -6.88 -10.93 -12.55
C PHE A 100 -6.06 -11.46 -13.72
N THR A 101 -4.75 -11.23 -13.69
CA THR A 101 -3.83 -12.08 -14.45
C THR A 101 -3.91 -13.52 -13.95
N PRO A 102 -3.70 -14.52 -14.82
CA PRO A 102 -3.71 -15.92 -14.41
C PRO A 102 -2.74 -16.22 -13.25
N PRO A 103 -3.09 -17.16 -12.35
CA PRO A 103 -2.19 -17.65 -11.32
C PRO A 103 -0.86 -18.11 -11.93
N HIS A 104 0.27 -17.85 -11.24
CA HIS A 104 1.63 -18.24 -11.66
C HIS A 104 2.21 -17.48 -12.87
N THR A 105 1.57 -16.39 -13.29
CA THR A 105 2.15 -15.46 -14.27
C THR A 105 2.72 -14.24 -13.55
N LEU A 106 3.97 -13.88 -13.88
CA LEU A 106 4.61 -12.65 -13.42
C LEU A 106 4.86 -11.72 -14.63
N PRO A 107 4.70 -10.40 -14.47
CA PRO A 107 4.11 -9.76 -13.30
C PRO A 107 2.60 -10.07 -13.19
N TRP A 108 2.10 -10.28 -11.97
CA TRP A 108 0.64 -10.39 -11.79
C TRP A 108 0.03 -9.00 -11.65
N ARG A 109 -1.18 -8.83 -12.19
CA ARG A 109 -1.97 -7.60 -12.17
C ARG A 109 -3.38 -7.86 -11.69
N VAL A 110 -3.91 -6.90 -10.95
CA VAL A 110 -5.30 -6.87 -10.52
C VAL A 110 -5.87 -5.49 -10.81
N TYR A 111 -7.00 -5.47 -11.52
CA TYR A 111 -7.72 -4.24 -11.79
C TYR A 111 -8.95 -4.15 -10.89
N LEU A 112 -9.13 -3.00 -10.24
CA LEU A 112 -10.18 -2.79 -9.27
C LEU A 112 -10.90 -1.45 -9.46
N PHE A 113 -12.10 -1.34 -8.92
CA PHE A 113 -12.79 -0.06 -8.78
C PHE A 113 -13.62 0.01 -7.50
N THR A 114 -13.92 1.24 -7.07
CA THR A 114 -14.90 1.53 -6.02
C THR A 114 -15.39 2.97 -6.16
N HIS A 115 -16.58 3.24 -5.64
CA HIS A 115 -17.08 4.59 -5.43
C HIS A 115 -16.86 5.00 -3.98
N THR A 116 -16.30 6.17 -3.75
CA THR A 116 -16.15 6.74 -2.42
C THR A 116 -17.22 7.78 -2.16
N HIS A 117 -17.84 7.74 -1.00
CA HIS A 117 -18.68 8.81 -0.50
C HIS A 117 -17.98 9.45 0.70
N HIS A 118 -17.66 10.73 0.55
CA HIS A 118 -16.97 11.50 1.57
C HIS A 118 -17.83 12.70 1.98
N THR A 119 -18.13 12.80 3.27
CA THR A 119 -18.91 13.90 3.84
C THR A 119 -17.98 15.00 4.36
N HIS A 120 -17.81 16.04 3.56
CA HIS A 120 -17.17 17.26 4.05
C HIS A 120 -18.14 17.99 4.99
N SER A 121 -17.63 18.43 6.14
CA SER A 121 -18.39 19.18 7.15
C SER A 121 -19.10 20.38 6.48
N GLY A 122 -20.41 20.27 6.26
CA GLY A 122 -21.26 21.34 5.73
C GLY A 122 -21.69 21.26 4.26
N ASN A 123 -21.27 20.26 3.49
CA ASN A 123 -21.64 20.12 2.06
C ASN A 123 -22.40 18.81 1.74
N ALA A 124 -23.06 18.77 0.57
CA ALA A 124 -23.67 17.55 0.04
C ALA A 124 -22.63 16.42 -0.10
N PRO A 125 -23.01 15.14 0.01
CA PRO A 125 -22.07 14.02 -0.09
C PRO A 125 -21.33 14.06 -1.44
N HIS A 126 -20.00 14.11 -1.40
CA HIS A 126 -19.17 14.08 -2.59
C HIS A 126 -18.88 12.62 -2.95
N SER A 127 -19.36 12.20 -4.11
CA SER A 127 -19.14 10.86 -4.65
C SER A 127 -18.00 10.90 -5.66
N THR A 128 -17.00 10.03 -5.50
CA THR A 128 -15.90 9.91 -6.46
C THR A 128 -15.71 8.47 -6.90
N LEU A 129 -15.28 8.27 -8.14
CA LEU A 129 -14.93 6.96 -8.68
C LEU A 129 -13.42 6.79 -8.65
N ILE A 130 -12.96 5.75 -7.96
CA ILE A 130 -11.57 5.30 -7.95
C ILE A 130 -11.46 4.05 -8.83
N VAL A 131 -10.54 4.09 -9.79
CA VAL A 131 -10.09 2.92 -10.56
C VAL A 131 -8.63 2.67 -10.23
N GLY A 132 -8.23 1.39 -10.14
CA GLY A 132 -6.91 1.03 -9.67
C GLY A 132 -6.32 -0.20 -10.32
N GLU A 133 -5.00 -0.26 -10.28
CA GLU A 133 -4.17 -1.40 -10.66
C GLU A 133 -3.25 -1.76 -9.49
N LEU A 134 -3.23 -3.02 -9.11
CA LEU A 134 -2.18 -3.61 -8.27
C LEU A 134 -1.27 -4.41 -9.19
N LEU A 135 0.03 -4.15 -9.10
CA LEU A 135 1.08 -4.80 -9.88
C LEU A 135 2.13 -5.37 -8.94
N TYR A 136 2.41 -6.65 -9.09
CA TYR A 136 3.52 -7.32 -8.42
C TYR A 136 4.43 -7.98 -9.45
N THR A 137 5.71 -7.64 -9.41
CA THR A 137 6.71 -8.11 -10.38
C THR A 137 7.44 -9.39 -9.96
N GLY A 138 7.30 -9.83 -8.70
CA GLY A 138 8.08 -10.95 -8.18
C GLY A 138 9.52 -10.59 -7.83
N GLU A 139 9.92 -9.33 -8.03
CA GLU A 139 11.25 -8.85 -7.71
C GLU A 139 11.22 -8.23 -6.32
N ALA A 140 11.87 -8.90 -5.36
CA ALA A 140 12.33 -8.23 -4.15
C ALA A 140 13.14 -7.00 -4.57
N ASN A 141 12.76 -5.82 -4.08
CA ASN A 141 13.39 -4.55 -4.46
C ASN A 141 14.84 -4.52 -3.95
N ARG A 142 15.75 -5.17 -4.68
CA ARG A 142 17.20 -5.12 -4.46
C ARG A 142 17.62 -3.72 -4.88
N ARG A 143 17.56 -2.77 -3.95
CA ARG A 143 18.31 -1.52 -4.09
C ARG A 143 19.73 -1.93 -4.42
N VAL A 144 20.14 -1.64 -5.65
CA VAL A 144 21.48 -1.89 -6.16
C VAL A 144 22.44 -1.10 -5.29
N GLY A 145 22.93 -1.75 -4.23
CA GLY A 145 24.14 -1.34 -3.56
C GLY A 145 25.24 -1.47 -4.61
N VAL A 146 25.59 -0.35 -5.22
CA VAL A 146 26.77 -0.22 -6.06
C VAL A 146 27.96 -0.53 -5.15
N VAL A 147 28.33 -1.81 -5.06
CA VAL A 147 29.66 -2.21 -4.62
C VAL A 147 30.57 -1.73 -5.74
N LYS A 148 31.18 -0.56 -5.53
CA LYS A 148 32.38 -0.16 -6.27
C LYS A 148 33.45 -1.20 -5.96
N THR A 149 33.59 -2.20 -6.81
CA THR A 149 34.79 -3.01 -6.89
C THR A 149 35.87 -2.13 -7.52
N GLY A 150 36.59 -1.36 -6.71
CA GLY A 150 38.01 -1.10 -6.99
C GLY A 150 38.75 -2.26 -6.33
N SER A 151 39.39 -3.19 -7.04
CA SER A 151 40.55 -2.97 -7.91
C SER A 151 41.57 -2.08 -7.21
N ASP A 152 42.27 -2.65 -6.24
CA ASP A 152 43.60 -2.18 -5.92
C ASP A 152 44.53 -3.40 -5.85
N ASP A 153 45.68 -3.17 -6.46
CA ASP A 153 46.69 -4.05 -6.97
C ASP A 153 47.84 -4.00 -5.95
N GLY A 154 48.31 -5.15 -5.46
CA GLY A 154 49.33 -5.09 -4.42
C GLY A 154 49.79 -6.41 -3.83
N ASP A 155 50.83 -6.93 -4.47
CA ASP A 155 52.07 -7.37 -3.83
C ASP A 155 52.35 -8.87 -3.71
N LEU A 156 53.61 -9.10 -4.01
CA LEU A 156 54.42 -10.28 -4.26
C LEU A 156 54.69 -11.06 -2.96
N VAL A 157 54.90 -12.37 -3.04
CA VAL A 157 56.09 -13.09 -2.54
C VAL A 157 55.92 -14.61 -2.68
N GLU A 158 56.88 -15.22 -3.38
CA GLU A 158 57.15 -16.66 -3.49
C GLU A 158 57.48 -17.30 -2.13
N GLY A 159 57.24 -18.62 -1.99
CA GLY A 159 57.86 -19.40 -0.92
C GLY A 159 57.49 -20.88 -0.92
N SER A 160 58.49 -21.73 -1.09
CA SER A 160 58.45 -23.17 -1.36
C SER A 160 57.96 -24.13 -0.25
N LYS A 161 57.49 -25.29 -0.72
CA LYS A 161 57.76 -26.70 -0.31
C LYS A 161 57.16 -27.36 0.95
N GLU A 162 56.63 -28.55 0.63
CA GLU A 162 56.78 -29.86 1.30
C GLU A 162 55.81 -30.31 2.40
N GLU A 163 55.64 -31.64 2.36
CA GLU A 163 54.59 -32.54 2.79
C GLU A 163 54.87 -33.11 4.18
N HIS A 164 53.87 -33.23 5.08
CA HIS A 164 53.97 -34.14 6.25
C HIS A 164 52.59 -34.59 6.77
N VAL A 165 52.20 -35.82 6.40
CA VAL A 165 51.81 -36.97 7.25
C VAL A 165 51.01 -36.76 8.57
N ARG A 166 49.76 -37.27 8.53
CA ARG A 166 48.96 -38.11 9.49
C ARG A 166 48.45 -37.61 10.85
N GLU A 167 47.28 -38.24 11.16
CA GLU A 167 46.72 -38.61 12.48
C GLU A 167 45.88 -37.50 13.15
N GLY A 168 44.65 -37.69 13.62
CA GLY A 168 43.75 -38.82 13.85
C GLY A 168 42.66 -38.31 14.83
N GLY A 169 41.47 -38.92 14.86
CA GLY A 169 40.59 -38.88 16.04
C GLY A 169 39.32 -38.01 15.98
N ASP A 170 38.19 -38.73 15.88
CA ASP A 170 36.89 -38.56 16.55
C ASP A 170 36.04 -37.26 16.48
N ARG A 171 34.90 -37.43 15.79
CA ARG A 171 33.50 -37.23 16.23
C ARG A 171 33.25 -36.17 17.33
N ILE A 172 32.35 -35.21 17.04
CA ILE A 172 31.01 -35.10 17.65
C ILE A 172 30.27 -33.91 17.03
N SER A 173 28.97 -34.15 16.94
CA SER A 173 27.84 -33.43 16.37
C SER A 173 27.67 -31.93 16.66
N ALA A 174 27.02 -31.30 15.68
CA ALA A 174 25.90 -30.38 15.85
C ALA A 174 26.15 -29.13 16.70
N GLY A 175 26.62 -28.09 16.01
CA GLY A 175 26.26 -26.71 16.31
C GLY A 175 25.70 -26.08 15.06
N LEU A 176 24.49 -26.47 14.64
CA LEU A 176 23.70 -25.69 13.70
C LEU A 176 23.49 -24.32 14.36
N ARG A 177 24.33 -23.36 14.00
CA ARG A 177 24.03 -21.96 14.19
C ARG A 177 23.02 -21.62 13.07
N GLU A 178 21.75 -21.90 13.33
CA GLU A 178 20.65 -21.18 12.70
C GLU A 178 20.76 -19.74 13.16
N SER A 179 21.65 -18.98 12.52
CA SER A 179 21.37 -17.57 12.33
C SER A 179 20.25 -17.54 11.30
N ALA A 180 19.01 -17.58 11.78
CA ALA A 180 17.85 -17.11 11.03
C ALA A 180 18.13 -15.65 10.66
N ARG A 181 18.82 -15.47 9.54
CA ARG A 181 18.77 -14.23 8.79
C ARG A 181 17.44 -14.29 8.07
N GLU A 182 16.37 -13.94 8.78
CA GLU A 182 15.20 -13.33 8.14
C GLU A 182 15.66 -11.97 7.61
N ASN A 183 16.49 -11.98 6.57
CA ASN A 183 16.38 -10.94 5.56
C ASN A 183 15.16 -11.35 4.75
N GLY A 184 13.98 -11.15 5.34
CA GLY A 184 12.72 -11.19 4.62
C GLY A 184 12.83 -10.10 3.57
N GLU A 185 13.10 -10.51 2.34
CA GLU A 185 13.02 -9.63 1.20
C GLU A 185 11.57 -9.13 1.15
N GLU A 186 11.35 -7.88 1.59
CA GLU A 186 10.01 -7.30 1.66
C GLU A 186 9.43 -7.25 0.25
N GLU A 187 8.46 -8.13 -0.01
CA GLU A 187 7.66 -8.10 -1.22
C GLU A 187 6.92 -6.75 -1.32
N GLU A 188 6.98 -6.15 -2.51
CA GLU A 188 6.42 -4.83 -2.76
C GLU A 188 5.38 -4.92 -3.88
N VAL A 189 4.17 -4.43 -3.60
CA VAL A 189 3.10 -4.30 -4.58
C VAL A 189 2.97 -2.84 -4.97
N LYS A 190 3.16 -2.55 -6.25
CA LYS A 190 2.90 -1.23 -6.81
C LYS A 190 1.39 -1.06 -6.97
N VAL A 191 0.87 0.04 -6.44
CA VAL A 191 -0.53 0.42 -6.54
C VAL A 191 -0.62 1.70 -7.35
N THR A 192 -1.37 1.66 -8.44
CA THR A 192 -1.69 2.82 -9.26
C THR A 192 -3.18 3.11 -9.13
N LEU A 193 -3.55 4.28 -8.61
CA LEU A 193 -4.93 4.71 -8.42
C LEU A 193 -5.21 5.97 -9.24
N LYS A 194 -6.41 6.03 -9.81
CA LYS A 194 -6.91 7.17 -10.56
C LYS A 194 -8.32 7.50 -10.06
N GLN A 195 -8.58 8.74 -9.69
CA GLN A 195 -9.83 9.20 -9.08
C GLN A 195 -10.47 10.32 -9.89
N GLN A 196 -11.80 10.36 -9.95
CA GLN A 196 -12.59 11.46 -10.49
C GLN A 196 -14.00 11.51 -9.89
N PRO A 197 -14.55 12.69 -9.52
CA PRO A 197 -13.86 13.97 -9.36
C PRO A 197 -12.70 13.88 -8.35
N ARG A 198 -11.80 14.86 -8.34
CA ARG A 198 -10.63 14.88 -7.45
C ARG A 198 -11.06 15.10 -6.00
N ASP A 199 -10.71 14.15 -5.14
CA ASP A 199 -10.85 14.24 -3.68
C ASP A 199 -9.66 13.54 -3.01
N ASP A 200 -8.61 14.32 -2.75
CA ASP A 200 -7.36 13.83 -2.18
C ASP A 200 -7.55 13.19 -0.79
N ILE A 201 -8.59 13.58 -0.04
CA ILE A 201 -8.87 13.02 1.29
C ILE A 201 -9.50 11.64 1.13
N ALA A 202 -10.50 11.51 0.27
CA ALA A 202 -11.12 10.22 -0.04
C ALA A 202 -10.11 9.24 -0.65
N LEU A 203 -9.22 9.72 -1.54
CA LEU A 203 -8.19 8.89 -2.17
C LEU A 203 -7.19 8.35 -1.15
N LYS A 204 -6.72 9.19 -0.22
CA LYS A 204 -5.85 8.77 0.88
C LYS A 204 -6.55 7.80 1.84
N GLY A 205 -7.82 8.05 2.18
CA GLY A 205 -8.60 7.15 3.01
C GLY A 205 -8.81 5.78 2.35
N PHE A 206 -9.08 5.77 1.05
CA PHE A 206 -9.17 4.54 0.26
C PHE A 206 -7.84 3.78 0.26
N LEU A 207 -6.71 4.46 0.03
CA LEU A 207 -5.38 3.83 0.09
C LEU A 207 -5.11 3.21 1.47
N SER A 208 -5.54 3.86 2.56
CA SER A 208 -5.42 3.31 3.92
C SER A 208 -6.24 2.03 4.10
N ILE A 209 -7.46 1.98 3.56
CA ILE A 209 -8.32 0.78 3.58
C ILE A 209 -7.64 -0.34 2.78
N LEU A 210 -7.21 -0.05 1.55
CA LEU A 210 -6.53 -1.01 0.67
C LEU A 210 -5.26 -1.58 1.30
N THR A 211 -4.44 -0.71 1.90
CA THR A 211 -3.22 -1.12 2.62
C THR A 211 -3.56 -2.06 3.78
N THR A 212 -4.59 -1.73 4.56
CA THR A 212 -5.06 -2.57 5.68
C THR A 212 -5.51 -3.95 5.21
N VAL A 213 -6.27 -4.02 4.11
CA VAL A 213 -6.70 -5.30 3.51
C VAL A 213 -5.49 -6.14 3.10
N LEU A 214 -4.54 -5.55 2.38
CA LEU A 214 -3.33 -6.25 1.92
C LEU A 214 -2.45 -6.72 3.08
N HIS A 215 -2.31 -5.91 4.12
CA HIS A 215 -1.57 -6.28 5.34
C HIS A 215 -2.28 -7.40 6.11
N THR A 216 -3.62 -7.36 6.22
CA THR A 216 -4.41 -8.38 6.91
C THR A 216 -4.25 -9.74 6.22
N LEU A 217 -4.36 -9.78 4.90
CA LEU A 217 -4.15 -10.99 4.11
C LEU A 217 -2.73 -11.54 4.20
N SER A 218 -1.75 -10.66 4.37
CA SER A 218 -0.36 -11.07 4.55
C SER A 218 -0.11 -11.65 5.95
N SER A 219 -0.75 -11.10 6.98
CA SER A 219 -0.56 -11.51 8.37
C SER A 219 -1.31 -12.80 8.73
N GLU A 220 -2.40 -13.15 8.04
CA GLU A 220 -3.14 -14.40 8.31
C GLU A 220 -2.30 -15.67 8.02
N ARG A 221 -1.19 -15.53 7.29
CA ARG A 221 -0.33 -16.64 6.86
C ARG A 221 1.09 -16.60 7.42
N ALA A 222 1.41 -15.61 8.28
CA ALA A 222 2.69 -15.54 8.99
C ALA A 222 2.67 -16.39 10.26
#